data_AF-A0A0G0R7Y0-F1
#
_entry.id   AF-A0A0G0R7Y0-F1
#
_cell.length_a   1.000
_cell.length_b   1.000
_cell.length_c   1.000
_cell.angle_alpha   90.00
_cell.angle_beta   90.00
_cell.angle_gamma   90.00
#
_symmetry.space_group_name_H-M   'P 1'
#
loop_
_entity.id
_entity.type
_entity.pdbx_description
1 polymer ?
#
loop_
_entity_poly.entity_id
_entity_poly.type
_entity_poly.pdbx_seq_one_letter_code
_entity_poly.pdbx_strand_id
1 'polypeptide(L)'
;MRKAVLIFSIIIVLKQFSQPANCNFETVRQAIAPRIFAEQTTDGKTQSVVITRFLHNKAGIIGSEVGKCYFSYIDPIFLVNTLSIFGFFSFLYFIYYLTLNRAQLTAVLVLFPFIAFYSFSSIILIIIYKLFAIIGLTLFALKK
;
A
#
# COMPACT_ATOMS: atom_id res chain seq x y z
N MET A 1 -17.76 26.52 5.15
CA MET A 1 -16.98 25.37 4.63
C MET A 1 -15.47 25.53 4.80
N ARG A 2 -14.84 26.66 4.46
CA ARG A 2 -13.37 26.83 4.57
C ARG A 2 -12.79 26.49 5.95
N LYS A 3 -13.44 26.91 7.05
CA LYS A 3 -13.02 26.58 8.44
C LYS A 3 -13.07 25.08 8.73
N ALA A 4 -14.07 24.36 8.21
CA ALA A 4 -14.20 22.92 8.40
C ALA A 4 -13.10 22.15 7.66
N VAL A 5 -12.78 22.55 6.42
CA VAL A 5 -11.66 21.97 5.66
C VAL A 5 -10.35 22.12 6.44
N LEU A 6 -10.10 23.29 7.02
CA LEU A 6 -8.91 23.55 7.83
C LEU A 6 -8.84 22.62 9.06
N ILE A 7 -9.95 22.47 9.79
CA ILE A 7 -10.02 21.59 10.97
C ILE A 7 -9.76 20.14 10.58
N PHE A 8 -10.42 19.63 9.54
CA PHE A 8 -10.25 18.24 9.11
C PHE A 8 -8.85 17.97 8.53
N SER A 9 -8.26 18.93 7.81
CA SER A 9 -6.87 18.83 7.36
C SER A 9 -5.89 18.73 8.54
N ILE A 10 -6.09 19.51 9.60
CA ILE A 10 -5.26 19.42 10.82
C ILE A 10 -5.40 18.03 11.46
N ILE A 11 -6.62 17.49 11.54
CA ILE A 11 -6.85 16.14 12.08
C ILE A 11 -6.10 15.07 11.26
N ILE A 12 -6.12 15.15 9.93
CA ILE A 12 -5.40 14.22 9.04
C ILE A 12 -3.88 14.34 9.24
N VAL A 13 -3.36 15.56 9.35
CA VAL A 13 -1.91 15.81 9.52
C VAL A 13 -1.42 15.29 10.87
N LEU A 14 -2.13 15.63 11.95
CA LEU A 14 -1.75 15.28 13.33
C LEU A 14 -1.97 13.81 13.67
N LYS A 15 -2.72 13.06 12.85
CA LYS A 15 -2.92 11.62 13.07
C LYS A 15 -1.56 10.92 13.07
N GLN A 16 -1.28 10.22 14.16
CA GLN A 16 -0.06 9.45 14.31
C GLN A 16 -0.03 8.33 13.27
N PHE A 17 1.11 8.12 12.63
CA PHE A 17 1.24 7.11 11.59
C PHE A 17 1.61 5.76 12.18
N SER A 18 1.00 4.71 11.66
CA SER A 18 1.48 3.35 11.86
C SER A 18 2.64 3.14 10.90
N GLN A 19 3.80 2.67 11.38
CA GLN A 19 4.85 2.23 10.48
C GLN A 19 4.55 0.79 10.06
N PRO A 20 4.27 0.53 8.77
CA PRO A 20 4.20 -0.84 8.29
C PRO A 20 5.61 -1.44 8.34
N ALA A 21 5.69 -2.77 8.39
CA ALA A 21 6.97 -3.47 8.40
C ALA A 21 7.83 -3.03 7.19
N ASN A 22 9.11 -2.77 7.42
CA ASN A 22 10.02 -2.39 6.35
C ASN A 22 10.16 -3.54 5.36
N CYS A 23 9.65 -3.32 4.15
CA CYS A 23 9.79 -4.23 3.03
C CYS A 23 10.82 -3.68 2.05
N ASN A 24 12.01 -4.27 2.02
CA ASN A 24 13.04 -3.93 1.04
C ASN A 24 13.43 -5.19 0.24
N PHE A 25 14.13 -4.99 -0.90
CA PHE A 25 14.59 -6.12 -1.70
C PHE A 25 15.54 -7.06 -0.94
N GLU A 26 16.27 -6.56 0.05
CA GLU A 26 17.19 -7.36 0.84
C GLU A 26 16.47 -8.33 1.77
N THR A 27 15.41 -7.89 2.47
CA THR A 27 14.57 -8.76 3.32
C THR A 27 13.83 -9.79 2.49
N VAL A 28 13.31 -9.40 1.32
CA VAL A 28 12.71 -10.36 0.37
C VAL A 28 13.76 -11.39 -0.07
N ARG A 29 14.97 -10.96 -0.44
CA ARG A 29 16.04 -11.87 -0.89
C ARG A 29 16.49 -12.83 0.22
N GLN A 30 16.57 -12.36 1.46
CA GLN A 30 16.91 -13.18 2.63
C GLN A 30 15.80 -14.20 2.96
N ALA A 31 14.55 -13.90 2.67
CA ALA A 31 13.42 -14.82 2.88
C ALA A 31 13.36 -15.96 1.84
N ILE A 32 14.05 -15.85 0.70
CA ILE A 32 14.01 -16.85 -0.39
C ILE A 32 14.62 -18.18 0.03
N ALA A 33 15.85 -18.16 0.55
CA ALA A 33 16.59 -19.38 0.88
C ALA A 33 15.83 -20.28 1.89
N PRO A 34 15.43 -19.80 3.08
CA PRO A 34 14.76 -20.65 4.07
C PRO A 34 13.42 -21.21 3.59
N ARG A 35 12.67 -20.49 2.75
CA ARG A 35 11.38 -20.98 2.23
C ARG A 35 11.52 -22.03 1.15
N ILE A 36 12.48 -21.88 0.23
CA ILE A 36 12.78 -22.92 -0.76
C ILE A 36 13.16 -24.23 -0.07
N PHE A 37 13.99 -24.17 0.98
CA PHE A 37 14.41 -25.37 1.71
C PHE A 37 13.30 -25.95 2.60
N ALA A 38 12.52 -25.11 3.28
CA ALA A 38 11.40 -25.57 4.11
C ALA A 38 10.31 -26.27 3.26
N GLU A 39 9.90 -25.67 2.14
CA GLU A 39 8.83 -26.24 1.31
C GLU A 39 9.28 -27.54 0.61
N GLN A 40 10.55 -27.65 0.18
CA GLN A 40 11.11 -28.91 -0.33
C GLN A 40 11.09 -30.05 0.69
N THR A 41 11.20 -29.74 1.98
CA THR A 41 11.11 -30.74 3.05
C THR A 41 9.68 -31.06 3.49
N THR A 42 8.72 -30.17 3.23
CA THR A 42 7.34 -30.29 3.74
C THR A 42 6.37 -30.92 2.73
N ASP A 43 6.55 -30.69 1.42
CA ASP A 43 5.58 -31.12 0.40
C ASP A 43 5.65 -32.61 0.01
N GLY A 44 6.66 -33.34 0.49
CA GLY A 44 6.82 -34.76 0.19
C GLY A 44 7.06 -35.06 -1.30
N LYS A 45 7.57 -36.26 -1.62
CA LYS A 45 7.95 -36.62 -3.00
C LYS A 45 6.76 -36.82 -3.96
N THR A 46 5.51 -36.75 -3.49
CA THR A 46 4.32 -37.26 -4.19
C THR A 46 3.25 -36.22 -4.51
N GLN A 47 3.42 -34.94 -4.15
CA GLN A 47 2.44 -33.90 -4.49
C GLN A 47 2.55 -33.43 -5.95
N SER A 48 1.41 -33.12 -6.57
CA SER A 48 1.36 -32.65 -7.96
C SER A 48 2.07 -31.30 -8.09
N VAL A 49 3.20 -31.37 -8.77
CA VAL A 49 4.28 -30.40 -8.78
C VAL A 49 3.96 -29.08 -9.47
N VAL A 50 2.91 -29.02 -10.30
CA VAL A 50 2.73 -27.94 -11.28
C VAL A 50 2.21 -26.65 -10.64
N ILE A 51 1.26 -26.72 -9.71
CA ILE A 51 0.67 -25.53 -9.07
C ILE A 51 1.58 -25.00 -7.97
N THR A 52 2.22 -25.91 -7.21
CA THR A 52 3.21 -25.54 -6.20
C THR A 52 4.46 -24.97 -6.88
N ARG A 53 5.16 -25.68 -7.79
CA ARG A 53 6.44 -25.17 -8.33
C ARG A 53 6.40 -23.82 -9.04
N PHE A 54 5.29 -23.38 -9.63
CA PHE A 54 5.20 -22.03 -10.21
C PHE A 54 5.27 -20.94 -9.14
N LEU A 55 4.63 -21.15 -7.98
CA LEU A 55 4.69 -20.23 -6.83
C LEU A 55 5.92 -20.47 -5.94
N HIS A 56 6.56 -21.65 -6.04
CA HIS A 56 7.75 -22.04 -5.27
C HIS A 56 9.08 -21.80 -6.03
N ASN A 57 9.00 -21.33 -7.29
CA ASN A 57 10.13 -20.73 -7.99
C ASN A 57 10.50 -19.43 -7.25
N LYS A 58 11.80 -19.07 -7.24
CA LYS A 58 12.30 -17.76 -6.82
C LYS A 58 11.38 -16.60 -7.26
N ALA A 59 10.88 -16.61 -8.49
CA ALA A 59 9.96 -15.59 -9.00
C ALA A 59 8.61 -15.56 -8.26
N GLY A 60 8.03 -16.71 -7.92
CA GLY A 60 6.78 -16.81 -7.17
C GLY A 60 6.93 -16.37 -5.72
N ILE A 61 8.04 -16.76 -5.06
CA ILE A 61 8.35 -16.32 -3.69
C ILE A 61 8.56 -14.80 -3.67
N ILE A 62 9.36 -14.26 -4.60
CA ILE A 62 9.55 -12.81 -4.75
C ILE A 62 8.21 -12.12 -5.00
N GLY A 63 7.39 -12.62 -5.93
CA GLY A 63 6.07 -12.06 -6.22
C GLY A 63 5.14 -12.07 -5.01
N SER A 64 5.15 -13.14 -4.20
CA SER A 64 4.32 -13.24 -3.00
C SER A 64 4.74 -12.26 -1.90
N GLU A 65 6.04 -12.10 -1.66
CA GLU A 65 6.55 -11.15 -0.68
C GLU A 65 6.35 -9.71 -1.18
N VAL A 66 6.55 -9.47 -2.48
CA VAL A 66 6.24 -8.18 -3.09
C VAL A 66 4.75 -7.86 -2.94
N GLY A 67 3.88 -8.83 -3.19
CA GLY A 67 2.44 -8.71 -3.01
C GLY A 67 2.08 -8.35 -1.56
N LYS A 68 2.59 -9.09 -0.57
CA LYS A 68 2.32 -8.82 0.85
C LYS A 68 2.66 -7.40 1.25
N CYS A 69 3.82 -6.90 0.83
CA CYS A 69 4.22 -5.55 1.14
C CYS A 69 3.33 -4.53 0.43
N TYR A 70 3.07 -4.69 -0.87
CA TYR A 70 2.15 -3.83 -1.61
C TYR A 70 0.77 -3.75 -0.92
N PHE A 71 0.17 -4.90 -0.60
CA PHE A 71 -1.14 -4.99 0.04
C PHE A 71 -1.14 -4.41 1.46
N SER A 72 -0.02 -4.48 2.19
CA SER A 72 0.09 -3.86 3.52
C SER A 72 -0.05 -2.33 3.50
N TYR A 73 0.36 -1.68 2.43
CA TYR A 73 0.26 -0.22 2.26
C TYR A 73 -1.10 0.25 1.72
N ILE A 74 -1.93 -0.67 1.23
CA ILE A 74 -3.29 -0.38 0.76
C ILE A 74 -4.38 -1.03 1.63
N ASP A 75 -3.98 -1.71 2.71
CA ASP A 75 -4.89 -2.28 3.69
C ASP A 75 -5.79 -1.17 4.28
N PRO A 76 -7.13 -1.31 4.23
CA PRO A 76 -8.05 -0.36 4.82
C PRO A 76 -7.73 -0.05 6.30
N ILE A 77 -7.29 -1.04 7.08
CA ILE A 77 -6.96 -0.84 8.50
C ILE A 77 -5.74 0.09 8.61
N PHE A 78 -4.69 -0.17 7.82
CA PHE A 78 -3.51 0.68 7.75
C PHE A 78 -3.87 2.12 7.34
N LEU A 79 -4.68 2.29 6.30
CA LEU A 79 -5.09 3.59 5.77
C LEU A 79 -5.93 4.38 6.78
N VAL A 80 -6.90 3.75 7.46
CA VAL A 80 -7.72 4.41 8.49
C VAL A 80 -6.87 4.82 9.70
N ASN A 81 -5.93 3.97 10.12
CA ASN A 81 -5.01 4.30 11.21
C ASN A 81 -4.10 5.49 10.85
N THR A 82 -3.71 5.61 9.58
CA THR A 82 -2.83 6.67 9.08
C THR A 82 -3.56 7.99 8.81
N LEU A 83 -4.78 7.93 8.25
CA LEU A 83 -5.50 9.08 7.72
C LEU A 83 -6.66 9.56 8.61
N SER A 84 -7.06 8.78 9.62
CA SER A 84 -8.38 8.85 10.27
C SER A 84 -9.53 8.42 9.36
N ILE A 85 -10.71 8.16 9.94
CA ILE A 85 -11.90 7.76 9.16
C ILE A 85 -12.30 8.83 8.14
N PHE A 86 -12.24 10.10 8.51
CA PHE A 86 -12.59 11.22 7.61
C PHE A 86 -11.55 11.38 6.49
N GLY A 87 -10.27 11.23 6.80
CA GLY A 87 -9.20 11.26 5.80
C GLY A 87 -9.29 10.08 4.84
N PHE A 88 -9.64 8.89 5.33
CA PHE A 88 -9.87 7.71 4.50
C PHE A 88 -10.98 7.93 3.47
N PHE A 89 -12.15 8.43 3.87
CA PHE A 89 -13.23 8.73 2.93
C PHE A 89 -12.84 9.83 1.94
N SER A 90 -12.11 10.86 2.39
CA SER A 90 -11.62 11.94 1.52
C SER A 90 -10.60 11.41 0.50
N PHE A 91 -9.74 10.48 0.91
CA PHE A 91 -8.79 9.80 0.04
C PHE A 91 -9.49 8.93 -1.01
N LEU A 92 -10.50 8.14 -0.61
CA LEU A 92 -11.31 7.36 -1.56
C LEU A 92 -12.04 8.28 -2.56
N TYR A 93 -12.57 9.41 -2.10
CA TYR A 93 -13.18 10.40 -2.97
C TYR A 93 -12.17 10.97 -3.99
N PHE A 94 -10.93 11.22 -3.57
CA PHE A 94 -9.86 11.65 -4.46
C PHE A 94 -9.57 10.61 -5.55
N ILE A 95 -9.43 9.33 -5.17
CA ILE A 95 -9.22 8.23 -6.12
C ILE A 95 -10.39 8.12 -7.10
N TYR A 96 -11.62 8.17 -6.60
CA TYR A 96 -12.82 8.14 -7.44
C TYR A 96 -12.84 9.30 -8.44
N TYR A 97 -12.56 10.52 -7.97
CA TYR A 97 -12.51 11.71 -8.82
C TYR A 97 -11.43 11.60 -9.90
N LEU A 98 -10.23 11.10 -9.56
CA LEU A 98 -9.17 10.85 -10.54
C LEU A 98 -9.56 9.78 -11.54
N THR A 99 -10.21 8.71 -11.11
CA THR A 99 -10.61 7.61 -11.99
C THR A 99 -11.58 8.08 -13.07
N LEU A 100 -12.50 8.97 -12.73
CA LEU A 100 -13.47 9.53 -13.68
C LEU A 100 -12.86 10.54 -14.64
N ASN A 101 -11.92 11.37 -14.19
CA ASN A 101 -11.46 12.53 -14.98
C ASN A 101 -10.04 12.35 -15.58
N ARG A 102 -9.20 11.55 -14.93
CA ARG A 102 -7.76 11.42 -15.17
C ARG A 102 -7.27 10.00 -14.83
N ALA A 103 -7.85 8.97 -15.44
CA ALA A 103 -7.55 7.56 -15.15
C ALA A 103 -6.03 7.21 -15.20
N GLN A 104 -5.25 7.90 -16.03
CA GLN A 104 -3.79 7.76 -16.09
C GLN A 104 -3.11 8.13 -14.76
N LEU A 105 -3.58 9.18 -14.07
CA LEU A 105 -3.06 9.56 -12.75
C LEU A 105 -3.45 8.56 -11.68
N THR A 106 -4.61 7.93 -11.81
CA THR A 106 -5.00 6.82 -10.92
C THR A 106 -4.01 5.66 -11.05
N ALA A 107 -3.56 5.32 -12.26
CA ALA A 107 -2.56 4.28 -12.45
C ALA A 107 -1.24 4.59 -11.72
N VAL A 108 -0.78 5.84 -11.77
CA VAL A 108 0.41 6.27 -11.02
C VAL A 108 0.20 6.14 -9.51
N LEU A 109 -0.99 6.49 -9.01
CA LEU A 109 -1.32 6.40 -7.58
C LEU A 109 -1.45 4.95 -7.11
N VAL A 110 -1.99 4.06 -7.94
CA VAL A 110 -2.07 2.61 -7.66
C VAL A 110 -0.68 1.98 -7.67
N LEU A 111 0.24 2.44 -8.53
CA LEU A 111 1.61 1.95 -8.56
C LEU A 111 2.50 2.56 -7.47
N PHE A 112 2.06 3.65 -6.84
CA PHE A 112 2.84 4.39 -5.86
C PHE A 112 3.34 3.54 -4.67
N PRO A 113 2.59 2.57 -4.11
CA PRO A 113 3.08 1.72 -3.03
C PRO A 113 4.32 0.88 -3.40
N PHE A 114 4.60 0.67 -4.69
CA PHE A 114 5.83 0.00 -5.11
C PHE A 114 7.10 0.81 -4.81
N ILE A 115 6.99 2.12 -4.53
CA ILE A 115 8.15 2.94 -4.18
C ILE A 115 8.82 2.46 -2.88
N ALA A 116 8.06 1.84 -1.98
CA ALA A 116 8.57 1.30 -0.72
C ALA A 116 9.66 0.24 -0.92
N PHE A 117 9.66 -0.48 -2.06
CA PHE A 117 10.67 -1.50 -2.36
C PHE A 117 12.06 -0.95 -2.64
N TYR A 118 12.15 0.29 -3.13
CA TYR A 118 13.41 0.94 -3.48
C TYR A 118 14.12 1.54 -2.26
N SER A 119 13.85 1.02 -1.07
CA SER A 119 14.37 1.53 0.20
C SER A 119 13.98 2.98 0.50
N PHE A 120 12.96 3.51 -0.18
CA PHE A 120 12.37 4.78 0.21
C PHE A 120 11.68 4.62 1.55
N SER A 121 11.88 5.61 2.42
CA SER A 121 11.27 5.61 3.75
C SER A 121 9.75 5.50 3.63
N SER A 122 9.16 4.57 4.37
CA SER A 122 7.70 4.40 4.52
C SER A 122 6.99 5.71 4.91
N ILE A 123 7.73 6.63 5.52
CA ILE A 123 7.31 7.99 5.86
C ILE A 123 6.87 8.79 4.62
N ILE A 124 7.59 8.68 3.49
CA ILE A 124 7.27 9.43 2.26
C ILE A 124 5.89 8.99 1.74
N LEU A 125 5.64 7.69 1.79
CA LEU A 125 4.38 7.09 1.33
C LEU A 125 3.20 7.56 2.20
N ILE A 126 3.40 7.58 3.52
CA ILE A 126 2.44 8.12 4.49
C ILE A 126 2.14 9.61 4.24
N ILE A 127 3.17 10.43 4.01
CA ILE A 127 3.01 11.86 3.74
C ILE A 127 2.17 12.07 2.48
N ILE A 128 2.43 11.29 1.44
CA ILE A 128 1.71 11.39 0.18
C ILE A 128 0.24 10.98 0.33
N TYR A 129 -0.07 9.92 1.08
CA TYR A 129 -1.47 9.58 1.38
C TYR A 129 -2.19 10.70 2.15
N LYS A 130 -1.53 11.32 3.14
CA LYS A 130 -2.11 12.45 3.87
C LYS A 130 -2.38 13.63 2.93
N LEU A 131 -1.44 13.93 2.04
CA LEU A 131 -1.57 15.00 1.06
C LEU A 131 -2.73 14.74 0.08
N PHE A 132 -2.86 13.51 -0.42
CA PHE A 132 -3.99 13.10 -1.26
C PHE A 132 -5.34 13.14 -0.54
N ALA A 133 -5.40 12.75 0.74
CA ALA A 133 -6.61 12.89 1.55
C ALA A 133 -7.03 14.36 1.70
N ILE A 134 -6.08 15.26 1.93
CA ILE A 134 -6.34 16.71 2.03
C ILE A 134 -6.83 17.28 0.69
N ILE A 135 -6.22 16.88 -0.43
CA ILE A 135 -6.68 17.30 -1.77
C ILE A 135 -8.09 16.76 -2.05
N GLY A 136 -8.37 15.50 -1.70
CA GLY A 136 -9.71 14.94 -1.80
C GLY A 136 -10.74 15.75 -1.02
N LEU A 137 -10.40 16.12 0.21
CA LEU A 137 -11.24 16.93 1.08
C LEU A 137 -11.49 18.34 0.50
N THR A 138 -10.47 18.99 -0.05
CA THR A 138 -10.63 20.32 -0.67
C THR A 138 -11.48 20.24 -1.93
N LEU A 139 -11.25 19.25 -2.79
CA LEU A 139 -12.07 19.01 -3.98
C LEU A 139 -13.52 18.74 -3.61
N PHE A 140 -13.76 17.92 -2.59
CA PHE A 140 -15.11 17.65 -2.09
C PHE A 140 -15.81 18.93 -1.61
N ALA A 141 -15.10 19.76 -0.83
CA ALA A 141 -15.66 21.00 -0.30
C ALA A 141 -15.86 22.12 -1.34
N LEU A 142 -15.09 22.09 -2.45
CA LEU A 142 -15.19 23.05 -3.54
C LEU A 142 -16.25 22.70 -4.58
N LYS A 143 -16.62 21.42 -4.71
CA LYS A 143 -17.60 20.93 -5.69
C LYS A 143 -19.07 21.22 -5.31
N LYS A 144 -19.31 22.31 -4.58
CA LYS A 144 -20.65 22.88 -4.38
C LYS A 144 -21.10 23.62 -5.62
#